data_AF-A9G5Z2-F1
#
_entry.id   AF-A9G5Z2-F1
#
_cell.length_a   1.000
_cell.length_b   1.000
_cell.length_c   1.000
_cell.angle_alpha   90.00
_cell.angle_beta   90.00
_cell.angle_gamma   90.00
#
_symmetry.space_group_name_H-M   'P 1'
#
loop_
_entity.id
_entity.type
_entity.pdbx_description
1 polymer ?
#
loop_
_entity_poly.entity_id
_entity_poly.type
_entity_poly.pdbx_seq_one_letter_code
_entity_poly.pdbx_strand_id
1 'polypeptide(L)'
;MGREAKGQKDPLGSVAMLPSIEVRAHEPPSATGRPAMQRAGERASDAAVTPFPRARWFDATAPGVRPAGGTDTRRRWAIPLFLAALVLVVTARGLIFRALLPVALVTAAVALLARGRRQLVPPPQVSRRGLSLEGDQLLLRSQSSAAQHVLLTTRERFGVTLLATPRRDRIVALLSSSAGMSSIGAGFDGPSRRTFAALLDHASVVGSDEVGLEAIGPDGEPISLSPAALAALLEELTLRSPGCLERFLLTDARGAALGLDSRELRAGGRVFDLTAPLEWRAFVFQEALGQAIAVYQGTWVRQGTNEISLVCLLPAMTPPLDGLGTSLGPLDRGALRDLRLMQGIPESPPPADQRVAIDRLLMVPIRSALDKAPRPAAQAPRARA
;
A
#
# COMPACT_ATOMS: atom_id res chain seq x y z
N MET A 1 16.09 -41.25 65.19
CA MET A 1 17.39 -41.67 64.65
C MET A 1 17.16 -42.03 63.19
N GLY A 2 17.80 -41.52 62.15
CA GLY A 2 18.88 -40.57 61.95
C GLY A 2 18.89 -40.19 60.46
N ARG A 3 19.52 -39.07 60.15
CA ARG A 3 19.65 -38.41 58.84
C ARG A 3 20.16 -39.34 57.73
N GLU A 4 19.82 -39.03 56.48
CA GLU A 4 20.82 -38.61 55.48
C GLU A 4 20.17 -38.02 54.22
N ALA A 5 20.58 -36.78 53.93
CA ALA A 5 20.32 -36.06 52.68
C ALA A 5 21.60 -36.10 51.84
N LYS A 6 21.46 -36.48 50.57
CA LYS A 6 22.47 -36.43 49.51
C LYS A 6 21.73 -35.90 48.28
N GLY A 7 22.17 -34.91 47.53
CA GLY A 7 23.41 -34.17 47.49
C GLY A 7 23.34 -33.42 46.17
N GLN A 8 23.11 -32.11 46.26
CA GLN A 8 22.98 -31.19 45.13
C GLN A 8 24.36 -30.98 44.50
N LYS A 9 24.42 -31.07 43.16
CA LYS A 9 25.63 -30.75 42.38
C LYS A 9 25.23 -29.82 41.23
N ASP A 10 25.49 -28.54 41.44
CA ASP A 10 25.53 -27.54 40.36
C ASP A 10 26.73 -27.82 39.45
N PRO A 11 26.58 -27.57 38.13
CA PRO A 11 27.71 -27.16 37.32
C PRO A 11 27.54 -25.70 36.87
N LEU A 12 28.05 -24.78 37.68
CA LEU A 12 28.52 -23.47 37.21
C LEU A 12 29.94 -23.65 36.67
N GLY A 13 30.13 -23.50 35.37
CA GLY A 13 31.46 -23.56 34.77
C GLY A 13 31.45 -23.30 33.28
N SER A 14 31.60 -22.02 32.91
CA SER A 14 32.30 -21.46 31.73
C SER A 14 31.58 -20.24 31.16
N VAL A 15 31.77 -19.09 31.82
CA VAL A 15 31.57 -17.79 31.20
C VAL A 15 32.75 -17.55 30.27
N ALA A 16 32.55 -17.71 28.97
CA ALA A 16 33.50 -17.26 27.97
C ALA A 16 33.53 -15.73 27.98
N MET A 17 34.66 -15.15 28.42
CA MET A 17 34.95 -13.73 28.21
C MET A 17 35.03 -13.46 26.70
N LEU A 18 34.14 -12.60 26.21
CA LEU A 18 34.24 -11.98 24.89
C LEU A 18 35.41 -10.96 24.91
N PRO A 19 36.28 -10.94 23.89
CA PRO A 19 37.28 -9.89 23.77
C PRO A 19 36.63 -8.55 23.41
N SER A 20 37.10 -7.49 24.06
CA SER A 20 36.73 -6.11 23.79
C SER A 20 37.12 -5.72 22.36
N ILE A 21 36.15 -5.31 21.56
CA ILE A 21 36.37 -4.77 20.22
C ILE A 21 36.88 -3.32 20.39
N GLU A 22 38.17 -3.13 20.16
CA GLU A 22 38.79 -1.82 19.98
C GLU A 22 38.18 -1.12 18.76
N VAL A 23 37.51 0.00 19.00
CA VAL A 23 37.04 0.92 17.95
C VAL A 23 38.26 1.68 17.43
N ARG A 24 38.86 1.16 16.35
CA ARG A 24 39.86 1.90 15.56
C ARG A 24 39.14 2.95 14.74
N ALA A 25 39.26 4.22 15.16
CA ALA A 25 38.84 5.37 14.38
C ALA A 25 39.58 5.37 13.04
N HIS A 26 38.83 5.25 11.95
CA HIS A 26 39.36 5.39 10.59
C HIS A 26 39.27 6.87 10.21
N GLU A 27 40.44 7.49 10.13
CA GLU A 27 40.68 8.85 9.66
C GLU A 27 40.37 8.93 8.15
N PRO A 28 39.57 9.91 7.68
CA PRO A 28 39.30 10.06 6.26
C PRO A 28 40.51 10.69 5.53
N PRO A 29 40.86 10.23 4.32
CA PRO A 29 41.98 10.79 3.58
C PRO A 29 41.70 12.21 3.05
N SER A 30 42.75 13.02 3.09
CA SER A 30 42.86 14.41 2.67
C SER A 30 42.38 14.68 1.24
N ALA A 31 41.48 15.66 1.09
CA ALA A 31 41.08 16.22 -0.18
C ALA A 31 42.18 17.11 -0.77
N THR A 32 43.04 16.55 -1.62
CA THR A 32 43.89 17.32 -2.54
C THR A 32 43.07 17.85 -3.71
N GLY A 33 43.00 19.17 -3.81
CA GLY A 33 42.22 19.88 -4.82
C GLY A 33 42.77 19.80 -6.25
N ARG A 34 41.89 20.15 -7.19
CA ARG A 34 42.24 20.70 -8.49
C ARG A 34 41.21 21.76 -8.90
N PRO A 35 41.63 22.79 -9.67
CA PRO A 35 40.99 24.09 -9.68
C PRO A 35 39.91 24.23 -10.76
N ALA A 36 39.11 25.27 -10.55
CA ALA A 36 38.07 25.78 -11.43
C ALA A 36 38.59 26.08 -12.85
N MET A 37 37.82 25.65 -13.85
CA MET A 37 37.87 26.20 -15.19
C MET A 37 36.51 26.83 -15.50
N GLN A 38 36.44 28.15 -15.30
CA GLN A 38 35.38 29.01 -15.81
C GLN A 38 35.35 28.89 -17.33
N ARG A 39 34.20 28.52 -17.90
CA ARG A 39 33.85 28.87 -19.28
C ARG A 39 32.67 29.81 -19.26
N ALA A 40 32.97 31.07 -19.56
CA ALA A 40 32.00 32.10 -19.84
C ALA A 40 31.37 31.85 -21.22
N GLY A 41 30.07 32.13 -21.31
CA GLY A 41 29.41 32.53 -22.55
C GLY A 41 28.62 31.42 -23.24
N GLU A 42 27.34 31.29 -22.88
CA GLU A 42 26.33 31.03 -23.90
C GLU A 42 25.02 31.74 -23.58
N ARG A 43 24.47 32.33 -24.63
CA ARG A 43 23.51 33.43 -24.64
C ARG A 43 22.12 32.98 -24.16
N ALA A 44 21.45 33.94 -23.54
CA ALA A 44 20.01 33.91 -23.30
C ALA A 44 19.25 33.51 -24.57
N SER A 45 18.61 32.34 -24.50
CA SER A 45 17.47 32.02 -25.34
C SER A 45 16.26 32.08 -24.43
N ASP A 46 15.33 32.99 -24.74
CA ASP A 46 13.98 33.04 -24.18
C ASP A 46 13.32 31.67 -24.35
N ALA A 47 13.50 30.81 -23.34
CA ALA A 47 12.68 29.63 -23.18
C ALA A 47 11.34 30.14 -22.65
N ALA A 48 10.36 30.17 -23.56
CA ALA A 48 8.96 30.35 -23.23
C ALA A 48 8.65 29.57 -21.94
N VAL A 49 8.28 30.30 -20.88
CA VAL A 49 7.86 29.74 -19.61
C VAL A 49 6.59 28.94 -19.90
N THR A 50 6.74 27.64 -20.16
CA THR A 50 5.63 26.70 -20.12
C THR A 50 4.96 26.88 -18.75
N PRO A 51 3.64 27.14 -18.70
CA PRO A 51 2.95 27.37 -17.45
C PRO A 51 3.21 26.16 -16.54
N PHE A 52 3.76 26.42 -15.35
CA PHE A 52 4.03 25.38 -14.36
C PHE A 52 2.77 24.51 -14.20
N PRO A 53 2.86 23.17 -14.28
CA PRO A 53 1.70 22.32 -14.10
C PRO A 53 1.08 22.64 -12.74
N ARG A 54 -0.20 23.03 -12.74
CA ARG A 54 -0.93 23.40 -11.54
C ARG A 54 -0.80 22.26 -10.53
N ALA A 55 -0.34 22.59 -9.32
CA ALA A 55 -0.32 21.68 -8.19
C ALA A 55 -1.69 20.99 -8.06
N ARG A 56 -1.72 19.66 -8.19
CA ARG A 56 -2.95 18.88 -8.03
C ARG A 56 -3.10 18.49 -6.57
N TRP A 57 -4.24 18.81 -5.99
CA TRP A 57 -4.52 18.59 -4.57
C TRP A 57 -5.49 17.42 -4.37
N PHE A 58 -5.20 16.58 -3.38
CA PHE A 58 -6.02 15.45 -2.96
C PHE A 58 -6.29 15.58 -1.47
N ASP A 59 -7.55 15.85 -1.11
CA ASP A 59 -7.97 15.98 0.29
C ASP A 59 -7.82 14.63 1.02
N ALA A 60 -7.09 14.62 2.14
CA ALA A 60 -7.09 13.48 3.03
C ALA A 60 -8.42 13.42 3.79
N THR A 61 -9.00 12.23 3.85
CA THR A 61 -10.11 11.93 4.74
C THR A 61 -9.63 11.98 6.19
N ALA A 62 -10.42 12.60 7.07
CA ALA A 62 -10.03 12.78 8.45
C ALA A 62 -9.82 11.41 9.15
N PRO A 63 -8.77 11.27 9.97
CA PRO A 63 -8.51 10.04 10.72
C PRO A 63 -9.74 9.72 11.59
N GLY A 64 -10.17 8.45 11.59
CA GLY A 64 -11.32 7.98 12.36
C GLY A 64 -12.69 8.08 11.66
N VAL A 65 -12.78 8.71 10.48
CA VAL A 65 -14.01 8.61 9.66
C VAL A 65 -14.01 7.23 8.98
N ARG A 66 -14.52 6.21 9.68
CA ARG A 66 -14.95 4.97 9.02
C ARG A 66 -15.92 5.38 7.90
N PRO A 67 -15.79 4.85 6.66
CA PRO A 67 -16.80 5.10 5.64
C PRO A 67 -18.13 4.70 6.26
N ALA A 68 -19.02 5.67 6.43
CA ALA A 68 -20.29 5.46 7.09
C ALA A 68 -20.97 4.29 6.38
N GLY A 69 -21.07 3.14 7.07
CA GLY A 69 -21.88 2.02 6.62
C GLY A 69 -23.22 2.59 6.21
N GLY A 70 -23.53 2.45 4.92
CA GLY A 70 -24.47 3.32 4.21
C GLY A 70 -25.72 3.66 5.02
N THR A 71 -25.79 4.89 5.48
CA THR A 71 -27.07 5.52 5.84
C THR A 71 -27.42 6.51 4.74
N ASP A 72 -27.62 5.95 3.55
CA ASP A 72 -28.36 6.56 2.45
C ASP A 72 -29.87 6.62 2.76
N THR A 73 -30.22 6.75 4.05
CA THR A 73 -31.58 6.88 4.56
C THR A 73 -32.10 8.29 4.26
N ARG A 74 -31.26 9.33 4.38
CA ARG A 74 -31.68 10.72 4.11
C ARG A 74 -32.18 10.93 2.68
N ARG A 75 -31.58 10.26 1.68
CA ARG A 75 -32.03 10.37 0.28
C ARG A 75 -33.25 9.51 -0.02
N ARG A 76 -33.38 8.35 0.62
CA ARG A 76 -34.55 7.46 0.48
C ARG A 76 -35.84 8.02 1.09
N TRP A 77 -35.75 8.87 2.11
CA TRP A 77 -36.93 9.50 2.72
C TRP A 77 -37.35 10.83 2.06
N ALA A 78 -36.46 11.49 1.30
CA ALA A 78 -36.77 12.76 0.64
C ALA A 78 -37.87 12.62 -0.43
N ILE A 79 -37.84 11.55 -1.23
CA ILE A 79 -38.81 11.28 -2.29
C ILE A 79 -40.22 10.98 -1.74
N PRO A 80 -40.41 10.04 -0.77
CA PRO A 80 -41.74 9.78 -0.24
C PRO A 80 -42.30 10.96 0.57
N LEU A 81 -41.47 11.75 1.26
CA LEU A 81 -41.93 12.97 1.94
C LEU A 81 -42.41 14.03 0.94
N PHE A 82 -41.73 14.19 -0.19
CA PHE A 82 -42.15 15.12 -1.23
C PHE A 82 -43.47 14.68 -1.89
N LEU A 83 -43.62 13.38 -2.17
CA LEU A 83 -44.87 12.82 -2.69
C LEU A 83 -46.02 12.94 -1.68
N ALA A 84 -45.78 12.67 -0.40
CA ALA A 84 -46.78 12.84 0.66
C ALA A 84 -47.21 14.30 0.81
N ALA A 85 -46.27 15.24 0.75
CA ALA A 85 -46.56 16.67 0.74
C ALA A 85 -47.44 17.04 -0.47
N LEU A 86 -47.10 16.55 -1.67
CA LEU A 86 -47.86 16.78 -2.91
C LEU A 86 -49.30 16.28 -2.81
N VAL A 87 -49.50 15.05 -2.29
CA VAL A 87 -50.83 14.45 -2.10
C VAL A 87 -51.66 15.24 -1.07
N LEU A 88 -51.02 15.75 -0.02
CA LEU A 88 -51.68 16.60 0.99
C LEU A 88 -52.16 17.93 0.38
N VAL A 89 -51.41 18.50 -0.59
CA VAL A 89 -51.85 19.70 -1.35
C VAL A 89 -53.10 19.42 -2.18
N VAL A 90 -53.12 18.26 -2.87
CA VAL A 90 -54.18 17.91 -3.80
C VAL A 90 -55.49 17.56 -3.07
N THR A 91 -55.38 16.96 -1.88
CA THR A 91 -56.53 16.53 -1.06
C THR A 91 -57.08 17.62 -0.14
N ALA A 92 -56.31 18.67 0.18
CA ALA A 92 -56.79 19.80 0.98
C ALA A 92 -57.85 20.62 0.20
N ARG A 93 -59.12 20.44 0.59
CA ARG A 93 -60.32 21.04 -0.05
C ARG A 93 -60.53 22.54 0.26
N GLY A 94 -59.65 23.18 1.02
CA GLY A 94 -59.78 24.58 1.42
C GLY A 94 -59.14 25.55 0.43
N LEU A 95 -59.91 26.52 -0.07
CA LEU A 95 -59.42 27.62 -0.93
C LEU A 95 -58.20 28.36 -0.33
N ILE A 96 -58.11 28.44 1.00
CA ILE A 96 -57.01 29.09 1.72
C ILE A 96 -55.69 28.27 1.60
N PHE A 97 -55.76 26.94 1.62
CA PHE A 97 -54.60 26.06 1.46
C PHE A 97 -54.04 26.09 0.03
N ARG A 98 -54.91 26.30 -0.98
CA ARG A 98 -54.49 26.42 -2.38
C ARG A 98 -53.70 27.70 -2.67
N ALA A 99 -53.90 28.77 -1.89
CA ALA A 99 -53.20 30.04 -2.08
C ALA A 99 -51.90 30.13 -1.27
N LEU A 100 -51.89 29.68 -0.01
CA LEU A 100 -50.73 29.86 0.87
C LEU A 100 -49.62 28.82 0.65
N LEU A 101 -49.97 27.60 0.25
CA LEU A 101 -49.01 26.53 0.09
C LEU A 101 -48.04 26.70 -1.11
N PRO A 102 -48.46 27.16 -2.31
CA PRO A 102 -47.50 27.43 -3.39
C PRO A 102 -46.51 28.55 -3.00
N VAL A 103 -46.95 29.55 -2.22
CA VAL A 103 -46.07 30.61 -1.71
C VAL A 103 -45.05 30.04 -0.71
N ALA A 104 -45.47 29.15 0.19
CA ALA A 104 -44.57 28.46 1.13
C ALA A 104 -43.56 27.54 0.40
N LEU A 105 -43.98 26.85 -0.66
CA LEU A 105 -43.10 26.00 -1.47
C LEU A 105 -42.09 26.81 -2.28
N VAL A 106 -42.52 27.93 -2.89
CA VAL A 106 -41.62 28.82 -3.64
C VAL A 106 -40.61 29.47 -2.70
N THR A 107 -41.04 29.94 -1.53
CA THR A 107 -40.11 30.51 -0.53
C THR A 107 -39.14 29.46 0.02
N ALA A 108 -39.58 28.22 0.26
CA ALA A 108 -38.69 27.12 0.64
C ALA A 108 -37.71 26.75 -0.49
N ALA A 109 -38.16 26.72 -1.75
CA ALA A 109 -37.31 26.45 -2.91
C ALA A 109 -36.26 27.56 -3.13
N VAL A 110 -36.66 28.82 -2.99
CA VAL A 110 -35.75 29.98 -3.08
C VAL A 110 -34.76 29.96 -1.92
N ALA A 111 -35.20 29.64 -0.69
CA ALA A 111 -34.30 29.51 0.46
C ALA A 111 -33.30 28.36 0.26
N LEU A 112 -33.73 27.21 -0.29
CA LEU A 112 -32.84 26.10 -0.62
C LEU A 112 -31.85 26.45 -1.75
N LEU A 113 -32.29 27.16 -2.79
CA LEU A 113 -31.43 27.65 -3.87
C LEU A 113 -30.43 28.70 -3.37
N ALA A 114 -30.86 29.61 -2.49
CA ALA A 114 -29.99 30.60 -1.87
C ALA A 114 -28.96 29.94 -0.92
N ARG A 115 -29.37 28.88 -0.21
CA ARG A 115 -28.48 28.09 0.66
C ARG A 115 -27.49 27.24 -0.15
N GLY A 116 -27.92 26.71 -1.30
CA GLY A 116 -27.03 26.06 -2.27
C GLY A 116 -26.04 27.02 -2.92
N ARG A 117 -26.45 28.27 -3.20
CA ARG A 117 -25.54 29.31 -3.70
C ARG A 117 -24.52 29.79 -2.67
N ARG A 118 -24.88 29.84 -1.37
CA ARG A 118 -23.92 30.15 -0.30
C ARG A 118 -22.89 29.03 -0.06
N GLN A 119 -23.13 27.82 -0.55
CA GLN A 119 -22.15 26.72 -0.55
C GLN A 119 -21.16 26.76 -1.73
N LEU A 120 -21.37 27.66 -2.71
CA LEU A 120 -20.47 27.87 -3.85
C LEU A 120 -19.37 28.89 -3.58
N VAL A 121 -19.37 29.55 -2.41
CA VAL A 121 -18.21 30.31 -1.95
C VAL A 121 -17.23 29.28 -1.38
N PRO A 122 -16.04 29.09 -1.98
CA PRO A 122 -15.05 28.19 -1.41
C PRO A 122 -14.75 28.69 0.01
N PRO A 123 -14.93 27.86 1.05
CA PRO A 123 -14.60 28.28 2.40
C PRO A 123 -13.13 28.73 2.43
N PRO A 124 -12.78 29.73 3.25
CA PRO A 124 -11.38 30.08 3.47
C PRO A 124 -10.61 28.79 3.77
N GLN A 125 -9.46 28.59 3.11
CA GLN A 125 -8.62 27.39 3.23
C GLN A 125 -8.15 27.23 4.69
N VAL A 126 -9.01 26.69 5.54
CA VAL A 126 -8.62 26.11 6.83
C VAL A 126 -7.64 25.00 6.47
N SER A 127 -6.39 25.11 6.93
CA SER A 127 -5.28 24.20 6.64
C SER A 127 -5.75 22.75 6.58
N ARG A 128 -5.99 22.24 5.37
CA ARG A 128 -6.47 20.86 5.18
C ARG A 128 -5.26 19.95 5.10
N ARG A 129 -5.27 18.87 5.88
CA ARG A 129 -4.34 17.77 5.66
C ARG A 129 -4.66 17.14 4.30
N GLY A 130 -3.63 16.90 3.50
CA GLY A 130 -3.83 16.37 2.16
C GLY A 130 -2.53 16.12 1.42
N LEU A 131 -2.67 15.55 0.24
CA LEU A 131 -1.56 15.30 -0.65
C LEU A 131 -1.55 16.35 -1.75
N SER A 132 -0.37 16.88 -2.04
CA SER A 132 -0.15 17.78 -3.15
C SER A 132 0.86 17.15 -4.10
N LEU A 133 0.48 17.05 -5.36
CA LEU A 133 1.39 16.67 -6.43
C LEU A 133 1.87 17.95 -7.10
N GLU A 134 3.05 18.42 -6.71
CA GLU A 134 3.66 19.68 -7.15
C GLU A 134 4.91 19.41 -7.97
N GLY A 135 4.92 19.86 -9.22
CA GLY A 135 6.03 19.55 -10.12
C GLY A 135 6.22 18.04 -10.20
N ASP A 136 7.35 17.55 -9.69
CA ASP A 136 7.71 16.13 -9.68
C ASP A 136 7.68 15.48 -8.29
N GLN A 137 7.06 16.11 -7.30
CA GLN A 137 7.04 15.59 -5.93
C GLN A 137 5.60 15.40 -5.44
N LEU A 138 5.36 14.26 -4.80
CA LEU A 138 4.16 14.02 -4.02
C LEU A 138 4.46 14.37 -2.56
N LEU A 139 3.80 15.40 -2.07
CA LEU A 139 4.01 15.98 -0.75
C LEU A 139 2.81 15.72 0.14
N LEU A 140 3.03 15.30 1.37
CA LEU A 140 2.05 15.35 2.44
C LEU A 140 2.13 16.72 3.11
N ARG A 141 1.01 17.42 3.17
CA ARG A 141 0.87 18.62 4.00
C ARG A 141 0.03 18.29 5.22
N SER A 142 0.60 18.52 6.40
CA SER A 142 -0.11 18.31 7.67
C SER A 142 -1.06 19.47 7.97
N GLN A 143 -2.09 19.20 8.78
CA GLN A 143 -2.99 20.22 9.29
C GLN A 143 -2.36 21.02 10.45
N SER A 144 -1.47 20.39 11.24
CA SER A 144 -0.91 20.97 12.47
C SER A 144 0.44 21.65 12.28
N SER A 145 1.16 21.30 11.21
CA SER A 145 2.52 21.77 10.96
C SER A 145 2.64 22.34 9.56
N ALA A 146 3.38 23.44 9.42
CA ALA A 146 3.82 23.95 8.12
C ALA A 146 4.83 23.00 7.44
N ALA A 147 5.29 21.96 8.14
CA ALA A 147 6.16 20.93 7.59
C ALA A 147 5.46 20.18 6.45
N GLN A 148 6.19 20.04 5.34
CA GLN A 148 5.82 19.24 4.20
C GLN A 148 6.72 18.02 4.18
N HIS A 149 6.13 16.85 3.99
CA HIS A 149 6.89 15.60 3.88
C HIS A 149 6.85 15.10 2.45
N VAL A 150 8.01 14.89 1.84
CA VAL A 150 8.10 14.27 0.51
C VAL A 150 7.81 12.79 0.67
N LEU A 151 6.69 12.33 0.10
CA LEU A 151 6.33 10.90 0.08
C LEU A 151 6.94 10.18 -1.12
N LEU A 152 7.06 10.88 -2.25
CA LEU A 152 7.57 10.32 -3.49
C LEU A 152 8.13 11.39 -4.40
N THR A 153 9.28 11.13 -5.03
CA THR A 153 9.81 11.93 -6.13
C THR A 153 9.60 11.18 -7.44
N THR A 154 8.86 11.79 -8.36
CA THR A 154 8.47 11.21 -9.65
C THR A 154 9.48 11.43 -10.78
N ARG A 155 10.54 12.24 -10.54
CA ARG A 155 11.68 12.34 -11.47
C ARG A 155 12.49 11.05 -11.54
N GLU A 156 12.60 10.39 -10.40
CA GLU A 156 13.31 9.12 -10.29
C GLU A 156 12.37 7.96 -10.54
N ARG A 157 12.95 6.78 -10.76
CA ARG A 157 12.16 5.58 -10.95
C ARG A 157 11.43 5.25 -9.65
N PHE A 158 10.12 5.06 -9.74
CA PHE A 158 9.28 4.68 -8.62
C PHE A 158 8.31 3.56 -9.00
N GLY A 159 7.82 2.87 -7.98
CA GLY A 159 6.82 1.81 -8.08
C GLY A 159 5.64 2.05 -7.14
N VAL A 160 4.49 1.51 -7.50
CA VAL A 160 3.24 1.58 -6.74
C VAL A 160 2.66 0.19 -6.65
N THR A 161 2.63 -0.40 -5.47
CA THR A 161 2.00 -1.70 -5.22
C THR A 161 0.67 -1.51 -4.52
N LEU A 162 -0.40 -2.05 -5.10
CA LEU A 162 -1.73 -2.00 -4.49
C LEU A 162 -1.95 -3.23 -3.63
N LEU A 163 -2.29 -3.02 -2.37
CA LEU A 163 -2.56 -4.04 -1.37
C LEU A 163 -4.00 -3.88 -0.87
N ALA A 164 -4.73 -4.97 -0.71
CA ALA A 164 -6.11 -4.93 -0.24
C ALA A 164 -6.32 -5.90 0.94
N THR A 165 -7.28 -5.56 1.80
CA THR A 165 -7.83 -6.50 2.78
C THR A 165 -8.56 -7.65 2.06
N PRO A 166 -8.77 -8.82 2.71
CA PRO A 166 -9.52 -9.92 2.12
C PRO A 166 -10.97 -9.55 1.73
N ARG A 167 -11.55 -8.58 2.43
CA ARG A 167 -12.90 -8.04 2.15
C ARG A 167 -12.90 -6.95 1.08
N ARG A 168 -11.72 -6.53 0.60
CA ARG A 168 -11.53 -5.45 -0.37
C ARG A 168 -12.23 -4.16 0.03
N ASP A 169 -12.42 -3.94 1.34
CA ASP A 169 -13.01 -2.74 1.92
C ASP A 169 -11.96 -1.68 2.26
N ARG A 170 -10.68 -2.03 2.15
CA ARG A 170 -9.54 -1.12 2.24
C ARG A 170 -8.50 -1.48 1.19
N ILE A 171 -7.99 -0.47 0.50
CA ILE A 171 -6.79 -0.57 -0.35
C ILE A 171 -5.72 0.32 0.26
N VAL A 172 -4.47 -0.12 0.20
CA VAL A 172 -3.28 0.71 0.41
C VAL A 172 -2.43 0.69 -0.84
N ALA A 173 -2.10 1.88 -1.35
CA ALA A 173 -1.06 2.09 -2.35
C ALA A 173 0.28 2.27 -1.63
N LEU A 174 1.15 1.28 -1.76
CA LEU A 174 2.53 1.31 -1.29
C LEU A 174 3.40 1.94 -2.38
N LEU A 175 3.80 3.19 -2.17
CA LEU A 175 4.75 3.91 -2.99
C LEU A 175 6.17 3.48 -2.61
N SER A 176 6.99 3.16 -3.59
CA SER A 176 8.37 2.71 -3.39
C SER A 176 9.32 3.42 -4.34
N SER A 177 10.48 3.82 -3.83
CA SER A 177 11.53 4.51 -4.57
C SER A 177 12.90 4.22 -3.93
N SER A 178 13.96 4.71 -4.56
CA SER A 178 15.32 4.76 -4.00
C SER A 178 15.37 5.39 -2.58
N ALA A 179 14.49 6.35 -2.30
CA ALA A 179 14.44 7.08 -1.04
C ALA A 179 13.70 6.32 0.08
N GLY A 180 12.94 5.27 -0.26
CA GLY A 180 12.18 4.46 0.70
C GLY A 180 10.75 4.18 0.27
N MET A 181 9.93 3.79 1.25
CA MET A 181 8.52 3.46 1.09
C MET A 181 7.60 4.45 1.79
N SER A 182 6.43 4.67 1.21
CA SER A 182 5.35 5.44 1.82
C SER A 182 4.01 4.81 1.43
N SER A 183 3.01 4.89 2.31
CA SER A 183 1.73 4.22 2.11
C SER A 183 0.56 5.20 2.12
N ILE A 184 -0.39 5.02 1.21
CA ILE A 184 -1.61 5.82 1.12
C ILE A 184 -2.81 4.88 1.07
N GLY A 185 -3.74 5.01 2.01
CA GLY A 185 -4.94 4.20 2.10
C GLY A 185 -6.16 4.79 1.40
N ALA A 186 -7.16 3.96 1.14
CA ALA A 186 -8.54 4.37 0.88
C ALA A 186 -9.51 3.28 1.34
N GLY A 187 -10.66 3.70 1.89
CA GLY A 187 -11.75 2.80 2.29
C GLY A 187 -12.82 2.68 1.19
N PHE A 188 -13.27 1.46 0.92
CA PHE A 188 -14.26 1.14 -0.13
C PHE A 188 -15.52 0.52 0.49
N ASP A 189 -16.66 1.17 0.27
CA ASP A 189 -17.98 0.65 0.64
C ASP A 189 -18.61 -0.17 -0.51
N GLY A 190 -19.81 -0.72 -0.29
CA GLY A 190 -20.50 -1.57 -1.28
C GLY A 190 -20.63 -0.94 -2.68
N PRO A 191 -21.17 0.30 -2.82
CA PRO A 191 -21.21 1.02 -4.08
C PRO A 191 -19.83 1.30 -4.67
N SER A 192 -18.88 1.82 -3.88
CA SER A 192 -17.55 2.17 -4.38
C SER A 192 -16.78 0.94 -4.85
N ARG A 193 -16.91 -0.21 -4.18
CA ARG A 193 -16.30 -1.48 -4.63
C ARG A 193 -16.76 -1.88 -6.02
N ARG A 194 -18.03 -1.63 -6.38
CA ARG A 194 -18.54 -1.91 -7.73
C ARG A 194 -18.01 -0.90 -8.74
N THR A 195 -18.00 0.39 -8.40
CA THR A 195 -17.52 1.45 -9.28
C THR A 195 -16.02 1.30 -9.60
N PHE A 196 -15.22 0.90 -8.62
CA PHE A 196 -13.76 0.79 -8.73
C PHE A 196 -13.29 -0.68 -8.76
N ALA A 197 -14.13 -1.59 -9.28
CA ALA A 197 -13.80 -3.02 -9.33
C ALA A 197 -12.50 -3.30 -10.11
N ALA A 198 -12.29 -2.62 -11.25
CA ALA A 198 -11.07 -2.75 -12.03
C ALA A 198 -9.81 -2.37 -11.24
N LEU A 199 -9.88 -1.31 -10.42
CA LEU A 199 -8.76 -0.92 -9.55
C LEU A 199 -8.50 -1.98 -8.47
N LEU A 200 -9.57 -2.56 -7.91
CA LEU A 200 -9.47 -3.62 -6.91
C LEU A 200 -8.86 -4.89 -7.48
N ASP A 201 -9.13 -5.22 -8.74
CA ASP A 201 -8.56 -6.41 -9.40
C ASP A 201 -7.03 -6.36 -9.53
N HIS A 202 -6.45 -5.16 -9.55
CA HIS A 202 -5.00 -4.96 -9.53
C HIS A 202 -4.37 -5.09 -8.13
N ALA A 203 -5.18 -5.04 -7.06
CA ALA A 203 -4.69 -5.10 -5.69
C ALA A 203 -4.48 -6.55 -5.22
N SER A 204 -3.28 -6.81 -4.68
CA SER A 204 -2.94 -8.08 -4.04
C SER A 204 -3.56 -8.16 -2.65
N VAL A 205 -4.19 -9.29 -2.32
CA VAL A 205 -4.80 -9.49 -1.02
C VAL A 205 -3.75 -9.88 0.02
N VAL A 206 -3.70 -9.15 1.12
CA VAL A 206 -2.82 -9.42 2.27
C VAL A 206 -3.63 -9.62 3.56
N GLY A 207 -2.99 -10.12 4.62
CA GLY A 207 -3.62 -10.32 5.93
C GLY A 207 -4.15 -8.99 6.50
N SER A 208 -5.27 -9.04 7.22
CA SER A 208 -5.85 -7.82 7.84
C SER A 208 -5.02 -7.27 9.00
N ASP A 209 -4.14 -8.08 9.56
CA ASP A 209 -3.22 -7.77 10.67
C ASP A 209 -1.92 -7.08 10.21
N GLU A 210 -1.79 -6.83 8.92
CA GLU A 210 -0.64 -6.15 8.34
C GLU A 210 -0.60 -4.67 8.72
N VAL A 211 0.41 -4.25 9.50
CA VAL A 211 0.62 -2.85 9.91
C VAL A 211 0.69 -1.91 8.69
N GLY A 212 1.22 -2.39 7.57
CA GLY A 212 1.26 -1.62 6.32
C GLY A 212 -0.12 -1.22 5.79
N LEU A 213 -1.18 -1.96 6.17
CA LEU A 213 -2.55 -1.58 5.80
C LEU A 213 -3.04 -0.35 6.53
N GLU A 214 -2.44 0.05 7.66
CA GLU A 214 -2.84 1.25 8.39
C GLU A 214 -2.52 2.55 7.65
N ALA A 215 -1.62 2.48 6.67
CA ALA A 215 -1.19 3.61 5.85
C ALA A 215 -0.69 4.81 6.68
N ILE A 216 0.06 4.54 7.74
CA ILE A 216 0.59 5.57 8.64
C ILE A 216 1.58 6.46 7.89
N GLY A 217 1.34 7.76 7.92
CA GLY A 217 2.22 8.76 7.32
C GLY A 217 3.44 9.07 8.18
N PRO A 218 4.40 9.85 7.64
CA PRO A 218 5.57 10.32 8.39
C PRO A 218 5.19 11.25 9.56
N ASP A 219 3.97 11.76 9.58
CA ASP A 219 3.39 12.53 10.68
C ASP A 219 2.75 11.66 11.79
N GLY A 220 2.85 10.32 11.67
CA GLY A 220 2.28 9.37 12.63
C GLY A 220 0.77 9.12 12.45
N GLU A 221 0.12 9.80 11.50
CA GLU A 221 -1.32 9.70 11.28
C GLU A 221 -1.64 8.93 9.98
N PRO A 222 -2.72 8.12 9.93
CA PRO A 222 -3.13 7.44 8.71
C PRO A 222 -3.36 8.41 7.54
N ILE A 223 -2.71 8.20 6.41
CA ILE A 223 -2.99 8.90 5.16
C ILE A 223 -4.10 8.13 4.44
N SER A 224 -5.32 8.66 4.43
CA SER A 224 -6.47 8.00 3.81
C SER A 224 -7.14 8.95 2.81
N LEU A 225 -7.37 8.51 1.58
CA LEU A 225 -8.08 9.24 0.53
C LEU A 225 -9.48 8.66 0.30
N SER A 226 -10.34 9.44 -0.35
CA SER A 226 -11.55 8.86 -0.94
C SER A 226 -11.19 7.92 -2.10
N PRO A 227 -12.02 6.89 -2.41
CA PRO A 227 -11.78 6.00 -3.56
C PRO A 227 -11.51 6.74 -4.87
N ALA A 228 -12.29 7.79 -5.16
CA ALA A 228 -12.13 8.60 -6.36
C ALA A 228 -10.83 9.41 -6.35
N ALA A 229 -10.43 9.96 -5.20
CA ALA A 229 -9.16 10.68 -5.08
C ALA A 229 -7.95 9.75 -5.21
N LEU A 230 -8.02 8.54 -4.65
CA LEU A 230 -6.98 7.52 -4.85
C LEU A 230 -6.87 7.12 -6.31
N ALA A 231 -7.98 6.81 -6.98
CA ALA A 231 -7.99 6.46 -8.40
C ALA A 231 -7.37 7.58 -9.26
N ALA A 232 -7.79 8.83 -9.03
CA ALA A 232 -7.24 9.99 -9.72
C ALA A 232 -5.73 10.21 -9.45
N LEU A 233 -5.25 9.93 -8.25
CA LEU A 233 -3.82 9.98 -7.92
C LEU A 233 -3.04 8.90 -8.68
N LEU A 234 -3.56 7.66 -8.72
CA LEU A 234 -2.92 6.55 -9.40
C LEU A 234 -2.86 6.77 -10.92
N GLU A 235 -3.90 7.35 -11.51
CA GLU A 235 -3.91 7.78 -12.91
C GLU A 235 -2.81 8.79 -13.20
N GLU A 236 -2.65 9.82 -12.36
CA GLU A 236 -1.59 10.82 -12.48
C GLU A 236 -0.18 10.22 -12.34
N LEU A 237 0.02 9.32 -11.38
CA LEU A 237 1.29 8.63 -11.21
C LEU A 237 1.60 7.73 -12.41
N THR A 238 0.59 7.04 -12.96
CA THR A 238 0.73 6.19 -14.14
C THR A 238 1.04 7.01 -15.39
N LEU A 239 0.44 8.20 -15.53
CA LEU A 239 0.73 9.13 -16.62
C LEU A 239 2.21 9.58 -16.60
N ARG A 240 2.77 9.80 -15.41
CA ARG A 240 4.16 10.23 -15.22
C ARG A 240 5.17 9.11 -15.40
N SER A 241 4.86 7.91 -14.93
CA SER A 241 5.69 6.71 -15.12
C SER A 241 4.81 5.53 -15.53
N PRO A 242 4.66 5.26 -16.83
CA PRO A 242 3.98 4.07 -17.32
C PRO A 242 4.56 2.79 -16.68
N GLY A 243 3.67 1.91 -16.23
CA GLY A 243 4.05 0.66 -15.56
C GLY A 243 4.44 0.80 -14.08
N CYS A 244 4.28 1.97 -13.45
CA CYS A 244 4.57 2.11 -12.01
C CYS A 244 3.74 1.14 -11.14
N LEU A 245 2.52 0.80 -11.56
CA LEU A 245 1.63 -0.14 -10.85
C LEU A 245 2.13 -1.60 -10.82
N GLU A 246 3.07 -1.95 -11.70
CA GLU A 246 3.68 -3.29 -11.79
C GLU A 246 5.12 -3.29 -11.26
N ARG A 247 5.49 -2.21 -10.56
CA ARG A 247 6.84 -2.00 -10.07
C ARG A 247 6.86 -1.83 -8.56
N PHE A 248 7.89 -2.38 -7.93
CA PHE A 248 8.35 -1.91 -6.63
C PHE A 248 9.88 -1.87 -6.59
N LEU A 249 10.41 -0.98 -5.76
CA LEU A 249 11.85 -0.73 -5.65
C LEU A 249 12.24 -0.62 -4.18
N LEU A 250 13.14 -1.49 -3.75
CA LEU A 250 13.70 -1.53 -2.41
C LEU A 250 15.19 -1.87 -2.45
N THR A 251 15.81 -1.74 -1.28
CA THR A 251 17.13 -2.27 -0.99
C THR A 251 16.99 -3.37 0.05
N ASP A 252 17.64 -4.50 -0.15
CA ASP A 252 17.71 -5.54 0.87
C ASP A 252 18.62 -5.15 2.05
N ALA A 253 18.67 -5.98 3.08
CA ALA A 253 19.50 -5.74 4.28
C ALA A 253 21.02 -5.70 3.99
N ARG A 254 21.46 -6.13 2.80
CA ARG A 254 22.85 -6.07 2.33
C ARG A 254 23.10 -4.88 1.40
N GLY A 255 22.10 -4.02 1.18
CA GLY A 255 22.16 -2.87 0.28
C GLY A 255 22.02 -3.21 -1.19
N ALA A 256 21.73 -4.46 -1.55
CA ALA A 256 21.50 -4.84 -2.94
C ALA A 256 20.08 -4.48 -3.40
N ALA A 257 19.91 -4.23 -4.69
CA ALA A 257 18.61 -3.91 -5.27
C ALA A 257 17.65 -5.09 -5.13
N LEU A 258 16.50 -4.82 -4.53
CA LEU A 258 15.34 -5.70 -4.44
C LEU A 258 14.18 -5.01 -5.13
N GLY A 259 13.73 -5.53 -6.28
CA GLY A 259 12.68 -4.86 -7.02
C GLY A 259 12.02 -5.75 -8.05
N LEU A 260 10.77 -5.42 -8.35
CA LEU A 260 10.03 -5.96 -9.48
C LEU A 260 9.80 -4.81 -10.46
N ASP A 261 9.96 -5.05 -11.74
CA ASP A 261 9.70 -4.08 -12.80
C ASP A 261 9.08 -4.79 -14.00
N SER A 262 7.80 -5.20 -13.88
CA SER A 262 6.97 -5.91 -14.87
C SER A 262 7.60 -7.17 -15.51
N ARG A 263 8.71 -7.01 -16.23
CA ARG A 263 9.50 -8.02 -16.93
C ARG A 263 10.69 -8.56 -16.14
N GLU A 264 11.14 -7.86 -15.09
CA GLU A 264 12.33 -8.28 -14.34
C GLU A 264 12.05 -8.35 -12.84
N LEU A 265 12.61 -9.36 -12.20
CA LEU A 265 12.75 -9.46 -10.75
C LEU A 265 14.24 -9.36 -10.39
N ARG A 266 14.59 -8.41 -9.53
CA ARG A 266 15.94 -8.18 -9.02
C ARG A 266 15.96 -8.51 -7.54
N ALA A 267 16.87 -9.38 -7.11
CA ALA A 267 17.02 -9.74 -5.70
C ALA A 267 18.40 -10.34 -5.43
N GLY A 268 19.03 -9.97 -4.30
CA GLY A 268 20.32 -10.53 -3.87
C GLY A 268 21.43 -10.40 -4.91
N GLY A 269 21.44 -9.30 -5.67
CA GLY A 269 22.40 -9.05 -6.75
C GLY A 269 22.16 -9.85 -8.03
N ARG A 270 21.08 -10.63 -8.11
CA ARG A 270 20.68 -11.41 -9.30
C ARG A 270 19.51 -10.74 -10.02
N VAL A 271 19.39 -11.02 -11.31
CA VAL A 271 18.29 -10.57 -12.18
C VAL A 271 17.62 -11.80 -12.78
N PHE A 272 16.30 -11.85 -12.69
CA PHE A 272 15.45 -12.89 -13.27
C PHE A 272 14.53 -12.24 -14.29
N ASP A 273 14.54 -12.76 -15.52
CA ASP A 273 13.67 -12.35 -16.60
C ASP A 273 12.32 -13.08 -16.51
N LEU A 274 11.26 -12.36 -16.21
CA LEU A 274 9.90 -12.86 -16.08
C LEU A 274 9.21 -13.11 -17.43
N THR A 275 9.85 -12.73 -18.53
CA THR A 275 9.39 -13.02 -19.90
C THR A 275 9.97 -14.33 -20.45
N ALA A 276 10.98 -14.89 -19.78
CA ALA A 276 11.58 -16.17 -20.11
C ALA A 276 11.11 -17.26 -19.13
N PRO A 277 11.20 -18.55 -19.51
CA PRO A 277 10.85 -19.65 -18.62
C PRO A 277 11.63 -19.62 -17.31
N LEU A 278 10.92 -19.71 -16.18
CA LEU A 278 11.52 -19.81 -14.85
C LEU A 278 10.75 -20.79 -13.97
N GLU A 279 11.44 -21.37 -13.00
CA GLU A 279 10.83 -22.21 -11.99
C GLU A 279 10.67 -21.42 -10.70
N TRP A 280 9.53 -21.58 -10.04
CA TRP A 280 9.32 -21.03 -8.72
C TRP A 280 8.39 -21.91 -7.90
N ARG A 281 8.53 -21.84 -6.57
CA ARG A 281 7.64 -22.52 -5.63
C ARG A 281 7.59 -21.77 -4.30
N ALA A 282 6.43 -21.83 -3.66
CA ALA A 282 6.24 -21.34 -2.29
C ALA A 282 6.56 -22.45 -1.28
N PHE A 283 7.21 -22.08 -0.18
CA PHE A 283 7.50 -22.99 0.91
C PHE A 283 7.38 -22.27 2.26
N VAL A 284 7.33 -23.04 3.34
CA VAL A 284 7.40 -22.53 4.71
C VAL A 284 8.46 -23.32 5.46
N PHE A 285 9.15 -22.67 6.39
CA PHE A 285 10.15 -23.34 7.23
C PHE A 285 10.15 -22.73 8.62
N GLN A 286 10.70 -23.48 9.57
CA GLN A 286 10.85 -23.06 10.96
C GLN A 286 12.34 -22.94 11.27
N GLU A 287 12.70 -21.91 12.03
CA GLU A 287 14.07 -21.71 12.49
C GLU A 287 14.05 -21.39 13.99
N ALA A 288 14.88 -22.09 14.74
CA ALA A 288 15.03 -21.85 16.17
C ALA A 288 15.91 -20.61 16.40
N LEU A 289 15.37 -19.65 17.15
CA LEU A 289 16.06 -18.46 17.63
C LEU A 289 16.22 -18.58 19.15
N GLY A 290 17.24 -19.34 19.58
CA GLY A 290 17.47 -19.62 20.99
C GLY A 290 16.32 -20.42 21.61
N GLN A 291 15.52 -19.77 22.45
CA GLN A 291 14.36 -20.36 23.13
C GLN A 291 13.02 -20.13 22.38
N ALA A 292 13.05 -19.45 21.24
CA ALA A 292 11.87 -19.17 20.42
C ALA A 292 11.94 -19.89 19.07
N ILE A 293 10.78 -20.16 18.46
CA ILE A 293 10.68 -20.67 17.09
C ILE A 293 10.03 -19.58 16.24
N ALA A 294 10.71 -19.18 15.17
CA ALA A 294 10.12 -18.32 14.16
C ALA A 294 9.68 -19.16 12.95
N VAL A 295 8.50 -18.84 12.42
CA VAL A 295 7.98 -19.44 11.20
C VAL A 295 8.15 -18.45 10.06
N TYR A 296 8.77 -18.91 8.99
CA TYR A 296 9.04 -18.11 7.79
C TYR A 296 8.25 -18.66 6.62
N GLN A 297 7.87 -17.74 5.73
CA GLN A 297 7.41 -18.06 4.39
C GLN A 297 8.52 -17.74 3.40
N GLY A 298 8.67 -18.62 2.42
CA GLY A 298 9.71 -18.55 1.41
C GLY A 298 9.14 -18.64 0.00
N THR A 299 9.82 -18.01 -0.95
CA THR A 299 9.61 -18.19 -2.39
C THR A 299 10.95 -18.53 -3.00
N TRP A 300 11.06 -19.75 -3.50
CA TRP A 300 12.23 -20.21 -4.22
C TRP A 300 12.05 -19.88 -5.70
N VAL A 301 13.08 -19.33 -6.33
CA VAL A 301 13.07 -18.94 -7.74
C VAL A 301 14.36 -19.42 -8.40
N ARG A 302 14.24 -20.06 -9.56
CA ARG A 302 15.37 -20.54 -10.38
C ARG A 302 15.20 -20.19 -11.85
N GLN A 303 16.26 -19.66 -12.44
CA GLN A 303 16.38 -19.42 -13.88
C GLN A 303 17.82 -19.66 -14.33
N GLY A 304 18.03 -20.70 -15.15
CA GLY A 304 19.36 -21.14 -15.53
C GLY A 304 20.19 -21.57 -14.31
N THR A 305 21.35 -20.94 -14.11
CA THR A 305 22.23 -21.15 -12.95
C THR A 305 21.92 -20.23 -11.77
N ASN A 306 21.00 -19.28 -11.93
CA ASN A 306 20.61 -18.35 -10.88
C ASN A 306 19.49 -18.96 -10.04
N GLU A 307 19.71 -19.06 -8.74
CA GLU A 307 18.76 -19.59 -7.77
C GLU A 307 18.72 -18.68 -6.54
N ILE A 308 17.54 -18.40 -6.00
CA ILE A 308 17.40 -17.56 -4.81
C ILE A 308 16.17 -17.97 -3.99
N SER A 309 16.22 -17.69 -2.68
CA SER A 309 15.10 -17.85 -1.77
C SER A 309 14.73 -16.50 -1.16
N LEU A 310 13.60 -15.95 -1.57
CA LEU A 310 13.00 -14.77 -0.96
C LEU A 310 12.26 -15.20 0.30
N VAL A 311 12.58 -14.63 1.46
CA VAL A 311 12.02 -15.06 2.74
C VAL A 311 11.47 -13.89 3.53
N CYS A 312 10.38 -14.11 4.24
CA CYS A 312 9.87 -13.17 5.24
C CYS A 312 9.18 -13.92 6.38
N LEU A 313 8.95 -13.23 7.49
CA LEU A 313 8.22 -13.82 8.61
C LEU A 313 6.78 -14.16 8.17
N LEU A 314 6.31 -15.34 8.56
CA LEU A 314 4.92 -15.70 8.36
C LEU A 314 4.07 -14.80 9.26
N PRO A 315 3.01 -14.15 8.73
CA PRO A 315 2.10 -13.36 9.57
C PRO A 315 1.50 -14.25 10.65
N ALA A 316 1.19 -13.67 11.80
CA ALA A 316 0.45 -14.36 12.82
C ALA A 316 -0.94 -14.63 12.24
N MET A 317 -1.25 -15.89 11.97
CA MET A 317 -2.58 -16.34 11.55
C MET A 317 -3.56 -16.26 12.74
N THR A 318 -3.62 -15.10 13.39
CA THR A 318 -4.63 -14.79 14.39
C THR A 318 -5.88 -14.42 13.61
N PRO A 319 -6.97 -15.21 13.69
CA PRO A 319 -8.22 -14.79 13.06
C PRO A 319 -8.61 -13.43 13.67
N PRO A 320 -8.93 -12.42 12.86
CA PRO A 320 -9.45 -11.18 13.39
C PRO A 320 -10.71 -11.51 14.20
N LEU A 321 -10.75 -11.07 15.47
CA LEU A 321 -11.94 -11.16 16.32
C LEU A 321 -13.12 -10.34 15.77
N ASP A 322 -12.87 -9.53 14.73
CA ASP A 322 -13.89 -8.80 14.00
C ASP A 322 -14.73 -9.74 13.11
N GLY A 323 -15.77 -10.30 13.73
CA GLY A 323 -16.98 -10.73 13.03
C GLY A 323 -17.18 -12.23 12.91
N LEU A 324 -17.36 -12.91 14.04
CA LEU A 324 -17.95 -14.26 14.20
C LEU A 324 -19.37 -14.44 13.60
N GLY A 325 -19.80 -13.58 12.69
CA GLY A 325 -21.12 -13.64 12.05
C GLY A 325 -21.26 -12.85 10.75
N THR A 326 -20.19 -12.24 10.23
CA THR A 326 -20.22 -11.63 8.91
C THR A 326 -19.95 -12.70 7.87
N SER A 327 -20.95 -12.98 7.02
CA SER A 327 -20.74 -13.90 5.91
C SER A 327 -19.51 -13.46 5.13
N LEU A 328 -18.57 -14.38 4.93
CA LEU A 328 -17.62 -14.29 3.83
C LEU A 328 -18.50 -14.14 2.60
N GLY A 329 -18.70 -12.90 2.15
CA GLY A 329 -19.28 -12.65 0.83
C GLY A 329 -18.50 -13.48 -0.18
N PRO A 330 -19.07 -13.76 -1.37
CA PRO A 330 -18.39 -14.60 -2.36
C PRO A 330 -16.95 -14.11 -2.54
N LEU A 331 -16.00 -14.92 -2.06
CA LEU A 331 -14.58 -14.61 -2.13
C LEU A 331 -14.26 -14.41 -3.60
N ASP A 332 -13.76 -13.22 -3.91
CA ASP A 332 -13.42 -12.86 -5.28
C ASP A 332 -12.33 -13.80 -5.82
N ARG A 333 -12.33 -14.06 -7.13
CA ARG A 333 -11.36 -14.93 -7.81
C ARG A 333 -9.92 -14.48 -7.53
N GLY A 334 -9.70 -13.16 -7.44
CA GLY A 334 -8.39 -12.60 -7.07
C GLY A 334 -7.94 -12.99 -5.67
N ALA A 335 -8.85 -12.92 -4.68
CA ALA A 335 -8.56 -13.34 -3.31
C ALA A 335 -8.24 -14.84 -3.22
N LEU A 336 -8.97 -15.68 -3.95
CA LEU A 336 -8.69 -17.12 -4.03
C LEU A 336 -7.34 -17.41 -4.70
N ARG A 337 -6.99 -16.66 -5.76
CA ARG A 337 -5.68 -16.74 -6.40
C ARG A 337 -4.58 -16.41 -5.39
N ASP A 338 -4.70 -15.28 -4.69
CA ASP A 338 -3.67 -14.83 -3.76
C ASP A 338 -3.53 -15.75 -2.55
N LEU A 339 -4.64 -16.29 -2.03
CA LEU A 339 -4.62 -17.34 -1.02
C LEU A 339 -3.90 -18.60 -1.51
N ARG A 340 -4.11 -19.02 -2.76
CA ARG A 340 -3.36 -20.14 -3.36
C ARG A 340 -1.86 -19.83 -3.44
N LEU A 341 -1.50 -18.61 -3.82
CA LEU A 341 -0.09 -18.17 -3.88
C LEU A 341 0.54 -18.13 -2.48
N MET A 342 -0.25 -17.98 -1.42
CA MET A 342 0.25 -18.00 -0.03
C MET A 342 0.51 -19.39 0.52
N GLN A 343 -0.04 -20.45 -0.09
CA GLN A 343 0.15 -21.82 0.35
C GLN A 343 1.55 -22.32 0.00
N GLY A 344 2.39 -22.49 1.02
CA GLY A 344 3.72 -23.07 0.91
C GLY A 344 3.79 -24.49 1.49
N ILE A 345 4.65 -25.33 0.91
CA ILE A 345 4.94 -26.66 1.43
C ILE A 345 6.00 -26.55 2.55
N PRO A 346 5.87 -27.29 3.67
CA PRO A 346 6.91 -27.33 4.70
C PRO A 346 8.22 -27.89 4.16
N GLU A 347 9.31 -27.16 4.37
CA GLU A 347 10.64 -27.52 3.91
C GLU A 347 11.73 -27.18 4.93
N SER A 348 12.93 -27.70 4.69
CA SER A 348 14.12 -27.31 5.45
C SER A 348 14.53 -25.87 5.14
N PRO A 349 15.09 -25.14 6.10
CA PRO A 349 15.54 -23.77 5.87
C PRO A 349 16.60 -23.73 4.75
N PRO A 350 16.48 -22.82 3.77
CA PRO A 350 17.45 -22.70 2.68
C PRO A 350 18.82 -22.21 3.20
N PRO A 351 19.93 -22.40 2.47
CA PRO A 351 21.23 -21.83 2.84
C PRO A 351 21.21 -20.29 2.99
N ALA A 352 21.95 -19.75 3.97
CA ALA A 352 21.89 -18.31 4.31
C ALA A 352 22.43 -17.37 3.20
N ASP A 353 23.34 -17.86 2.37
CA ASP A 353 23.86 -17.18 1.19
C ASP A 353 22.81 -17.02 0.09
N GLN A 354 21.83 -17.92 0.03
CA GLN A 354 20.72 -17.91 -0.93
C GLN A 354 19.49 -17.12 -0.44
N ARG A 355 19.44 -16.77 0.84
CA ARG A 355 18.32 -16.05 1.46
C ARG A 355 18.39 -14.55 1.18
N VAL A 356 17.28 -13.99 0.71
CA VAL A 356 17.03 -12.55 0.68
C VAL A 356 15.79 -12.26 1.50
N ALA A 357 15.96 -11.48 2.57
CA ALA A 357 14.86 -11.02 3.38
C ALA A 357 14.06 -9.97 2.61
N ILE A 358 12.73 -10.13 2.58
CA ILE A 358 11.81 -9.18 1.95
C ILE A 358 10.72 -8.76 2.92
N ASP A 359 10.07 -7.63 2.64
CA ASP A 359 8.85 -7.25 3.35
C ASP A 359 7.71 -8.22 3.01
N ARG A 360 6.94 -8.62 4.02
CA ARG A 360 5.78 -9.52 3.85
C ARG A 360 4.69 -8.94 2.95
N LEU A 361 4.55 -7.62 2.91
CA LEU A 361 3.61 -6.93 2.04
C LEU A 361 3.90 -7.18 0.54
N LEU A 362 5.15 -7.52 0.22
CA LEU A 362 5.61 -7.73 -1.16
C LEU A 362 5.62 -9.20 -1.58
N MET A 363 5.45 -10.14 -0.65
CA MET A 363 5.50 -11.57 -0.95
C MET A 363 4.40 -11.98 -1.95
N VAL A 364 3.16 -11.54 -1.74
CA VAL A 364 2.03 -11.83 -2.66
C VAL A 364 2.23 -11.17 -4.02
N PRO A 365 2.53 -9.86 -4.13
CA PRO A 365 2.86 -9.22 -5.41
C PRO A 365 3.94 -9.96 -6.21
N ILE A 366 5.04 -10.38 -5.55
CA ILE A 366 6.12 -11.13 -6.20
C ILE A 366 5.62 -12.47 -6.72
N ARG A 367 4.93 -13.25 -5.89
CA ARG A 367 4.38 -14.55 -6.31
C ARG A 367 3.36 -14.39 -7.43
N SER A 368 2.57 -13.32 -7.43
CA SER A 368 1.65 -13.02 -8.53
C SER A 368 2.38 -12.72 -9.83
N ALA A 369 3.53 -12.06 -9.80
CA ALA A 369 4.33 -11.81 -10.99
C ALA A 369 4.98 -13.10 -11.50
N LEU A 370 5.50 -13.93 -10.59
CA LEU A 370 6.08 -15.24 -10.92
C LEU A 370 5.04 -16.22 -11.49
N ASP A 371 3.80 -16.22 -10.99
CA ASP A 371 2.73 -17.09 -11.53
C ASP A 371 2.32 -16.71 -12.96
N LYS A 372 2.54 -15.45 -13.37
CA LYS A 372 2.33 -14.98 -14.74
C LYS A 372 3.50 -15.29 -15.68
N ALA A 373 4.68 -15.59 -15.15
CA ALA A 373 5.86 -15.89 -15.95
C ALA A 373 5.68 -17.23 -16.69
N PRO A 374 6.28 -17.38 -17.89
CA PRO A 374 6.25 -18.66 -18.60
C PRO A 374 6.85 -19.76 -17.73
N ARG A 375 6.18 -20.91 -17.65
CA ARG A 375 6.75 -22.09 -17.00
C ARG A 375 7.59 -22.87 -18.02
N PRO A 376 8.71 -23.50 -17.61
CA PRO A 376 9.42 -24.42 -18.47
C PRO A 376 8.44 -25.46 -18.99
N ALA A 377 8.46 -25.70 -20.31
CA ALA A 377 7.73 -26.81 -20.88
C ALA A 377 8.16 -28.06 -20.11
N ALA A 378 7.19 -28.82 -19.58
CA ALA A 378 7.49 -30.11 -18.99
C ALA A 378 8.27 -30.90 -20.05
N GLN A 379 9.55 -31.21 -19.77
CA GLN A 379 10.31 -32.09 -20.64
C GLN A 379 9.48 -33.37 -20.75
N ALA A 380 8.94 -33.63 -21.95
CA ALA A 380 8.25 -34.87 -22.22
C ALA A 380 9.17 -36.01 -21.74
N PRO A 381 8.65 -36.98 -20.97
CA PRO A 381 9.48 -38.05 -20.46
C PRO A 381 10.14 -38.69 -21.66
N ARG A 382 11.47 -38.54 -21.74
CA ARG A 382 12.28 -39.14 -22.78
C ARG A 382 12.06 -40.64 -22.61
N ALA A 383 11.22 -41.22 -23.47
CA ALA A 383 10.98 -42.65 -23.48
C ALA A 383 12.37 -43.30 -23.59
N ARG A 384 12.78 -44.00 -22.53
CA ARG A 384 13.96 -44.85 -22.56
C ARG A 384 13.64 -45.95 -23.56
N ALA A 385 14.28 -45.89 -24.73
CA ALA A 385 14.30 -46.97 -25.71
C ALA A 385 15.24 -48.08 -25.22
#